data_AF-A0AAW4KV86-F1
#
_entry.id   AF-A0AAW4KV86-F1
#
_cell.length_a   1.000
_cell.length_b   1.000
_cell.length_c   1.000
_cell.angle_alpha   90.00
_cell.angle_beta   90.00
_cell.angle_gamma   90.00
#
_symmetry.space_group_name_H-M   'P 1'
#
loop_
_entity.id
_entity.type
_entity.pdbx_description
1 polymer ?
#
loop_
_entity_poly.entity_id
_entity_poly.type
_entity_poly.pdbx_seq_one_letter_code
_entity_poly.pdbx_strand_id
1 'polypeptide(L)'
;IVNAIRSRGVESPKLITRYAIIAGLIAGVGLALVYVSLFRLGSGSHAVAAGASNGAAVLHAYVQYTFGSLGSGFLAVLISLACLVTAVGLTCACA
;
A
#
# COMPACT_ATOMS: atom_id res chain seq x y z
N ILE A 1 -17.04 13.87 0.37
CA ILE A 1 -17.74 12.65 -0.13
C ILE A 1 -19.25 12.74 0.06
N VAL A 2 -19.70 13.18 1.26
CA VAL A 2 -21.13 13.27 1.62
C VAL A 2 -21.92 14.25 0.72
N ASN A 3 -21.28 15.34 0.29
CA ASN A 3 -21.92 16.35 -0.57
C ASN A 3 -21.99 15.94 -2.05
N ALA A 4 -20.98 15.25 -2.58
CA ALA A 4 -20.99 14.75 -3.96
C ALA A 4 -22.01 13.62 -4.18
N ILE A 5 -22.25 12.80 -3.15
CA ILE A 5 -23.21 11.69 -3.17
C ILE A 5 -24.66 12.18 -3.06
N ARG A 6 -24.90 13.27 -2.32
CA ARG A 6 -26.25 13.84 -2.13
C ARG A 6 -26.80 14.50 -3.41
N SER A 7 -25.94 14.95 -4.32
CA SER A 7 -26.33 15.66 -5.54
C SER A 7 -26.75 14.74 -6.72
N ARG A 8 -26.55 13.42 -6.60
CA ARG A 8 -26.82 12.46 -7.70
C ARG A 8 -28.04 11.56 -7.52
N GLY A 9 -28.88 11.79 -6.50
CA GLY A 9 -30.15 11.06 -6.36
C GLY A 9 -30.01 9.55 -6.17
N VAL A 10 -28.87 9.07 -5.65
CA VAL A 10 -28.63 7.63 -5.45
C VAL A 10 -29.13 7.22 -4.07
N GLU A 11 -30.26 6.54 -4.07
CA GLU A 11 -30.78 5.77 -2.95
C GLU A 11 -29.78 4.65 -2.57
N SER A 12 -29.22 4.74 -1.37
CA SER A 12 -28.39 3.74 -0.66
C SER A 12 -26.86 3.97 -0.62
N PRO A 13 -26.38 5.05 0.02
CA PRO A 13 -24.98 5.19 0.47
C PRO A 13 -24.48 3.97 1.27
N LYS A 14 -25.39 3.21 1.90
CA LYS A 14 -25.08 1.97 2.63
C LYS A 14 -24.39 0.91 1.78
N LEU A 15 -24.73 0.71 0.50
CA LEU A 15 -24.11 -0.33 -0.33
C LEU A 15 -22.70 0.05 -0.79
N ILE A 16 -22.49 1.32 -1.17
CA ILE A 16 -21.18 1.84 -1.58
C ILE A 16 -20.22 1.80 -0.39
N THR A 17 -20.66 2.25 0.79
CA THR A 17 -19.86 2.16 2.02
C THR A 17 -19.56 0.71 2.39
N ARG A 18 -20.51 -0.21 2.22
CA ARG A 18 -20.30 -1.63 2.55
C ARG A 18 -19.31 -2.31 1.61
N TYR A 19 -19.38 -2.04 0.30
CA TYR A 19 -18.38 -2.51 -0.66
C TYR A 19 -17.01 -1.88 -0.43
N ALA A 20 -16.94 -0.58 -0.14
CA ALA A 20 -15.69 0.11 0.19
C ALA A 20 -15.03 -0.46 1.46
N ILE A 21 -15.83 -0.79 2.49
CA ILE A 21 -15.35 -1.43 3.71
C ILE A 21 -14.79 -2.83 3.39
N ILE A 22 -15.51 -3.66 2.63
CA ILE A 22 -15.04 -5.01 2.28
C ILE A 22 -13.75 -4.95 1.46
N ALA A 23 -13.69 -4.07 0.45
CA ALA A 23 -12.49 -3.84 -0.34
C ALA A 23 -11.32 -3.33 0.52
N GLY A 24 -11.59 -2.40 1.44
CA GLY A 24 -10.61 -1.89 2.39
C GLY A 24 -10.12 -2.95 3.38
N LEU A 25 -10.99 -3.88 3.79
CA LEU A 25 -10.64 -4.96 4.71
C LEU A 25 -9.75 -5.99 4.02
N ILE A 26 -10.04 -6.34 2.76
CA ILE A 26 -9.17 -7.20 1.94
C ILE A 26 -7.80 -6.54 1.75
N ALA A 27 -7.77 -5.24 1.40
CA ALA A 27 -6.53 -4.48 1.24
C ALA A 27 -5.75 -4.39 2.57
N GLY A 28 -6.44 -4.14 3.68
CA GLY A 28 -5.84 -4.04 5.02
C GLY A 28 -5.25 -5.35 5.50
N VAL A 29 -5.91 -6.49 5.25
CA VAL A 29 -5.38 -7.82 5.55
C VAL A 29 -4.12 -8.12 4.72
N GLY A 30 -4.14 -7.78 3.42
CA GLY A 30 -2.95 -7.90 2.57
C GLY A 30 -1.79 -7.06 3.10
N LEU A 31 -2.06 -5.80 3.48
CA LEU A 31 -1.06 -4.90 4.04
C LEU A 31 -0.51 -5.43 5.37
N ALA A 32 -1.36 -5.98 6.25
CA ALA A 32 -0.96 -6.57 7.52
C ALA A 32 -0.03 -7.76 7.32
N LEU A 33 -0.33 -8.66 6.38
CA LEU A 33 0.55 -9.79 6.01
C LEU A 33 1.91 -9.32 5.51
N VAL A 34 1.94 -8.31 4.63
CA VAL A 34 3.18 -7.69 4.15
C VAL A 34 3.95 -7.07 5.32
N TYR A 35 3.27 -6.35 6.21
CA TYR A 35 3.90 -5.69 7.35
C TYR A 35 4.50 -6.69 8.34
N VAL A 36 3.81 -7.81 8.60
CA VAL A 36 4.35 -8.92 9.42
C VAL A 36 5.57 -9.56 8.75
N SER A 37 5.54 -9.72 7.43
CA SER A 37 6.68 -10.23 6.67
C SER A 37 7.88 -9.27 6.73
N LEU A 38 7.64 -7.98 6.57
CA LEU A 38 8.65 -6.92 6.74
C LEU A 38 9.17 -6.84 8.17
N PHE A 39 8.33 -7.05 9.18
CA PHE A 39 8.73 -7.06 10.59
C PHE A 39 9.64 -8.26 10.89
N ARG A 40 9.32 -9.45 10.36
CA ARG A 40 10.20 -10.62 10.43
C ARG A 40 11.53 -10.38 9.73
N LEU A 41 11.50 -9.77 8.53
CA LEU A 41 12.72 -9.37 7.82
C LEU A 41 13.54 -8.37 8.65
N GLY A 42 12.88 -7.37 9.23
CA GLY A 42 13.43 -6.36 10.14
C GLY A 42 14.13 -6.97 11.37
N SER A 43 13.50 -7.97 12.00
CA SER A 43 14.09 -8.68 13.14
C SER A 43 15.33 -9.49 12.77
N GLY A 44 15.45 -9.96 11.52
CA GLY A 44 16.63 -10.63 10.97
C GLY A 44 17.64 -9.69 10.30
N SER A 45 17.37 -8.38 10.23
CA SER A 45 18.13 -7.42 9.42
C SER A 45 19.58 -7.21 9.84
N HIS A 46 20.00 -7.67 11.02
CA HIS A 46 21.42 -7.69 11.38
C HIS A 46 22.26 -8.53 10.38
N ALA A 47 21.66 -9.52 9.70
CA ALA A 47 22.37 -10.38 8.76
C ALA A 47 22.29 -9.92 7.28
N VAL A 48 21.28 -9.13 6.89
CA VAL A 48 20.99 -8.80 5.48
C VAL A 48 21.23 -7.32 5.15
N ALA A 49 21.22 -6.44 6.17
CA ALA A 49 21.27 -5.00 6.00
C ALA A 49 22.27 -4.36 6.99
N ALA A 50 23.51 -4.85 7.01
CA ALA A 50 24.61 -4.22 7.73
C ALA A 50 24.88 -2.80 7.16
N GLY A 51 24.19 -1.78 7.70
CA GLY A 51 24.34 -0.37 7.31
C GLY A 51 23.14 0.28 6.62
N ALA A 52 21.95 -0.33 6.61
CA ALA A 52 20.77 0.35 6.07
C ALA A 52 20.29 1.47 7.00
N SER A 53 20.41 2.71 6.54
CA SER A 53 19.98 3.89 7.29
C SER A 53 18.45 4.04 7.38
N ASN A 54 17.69 3.45 6.44
CA ASN A 54 16.25 3.66 6.27
C ASN A 54 15.54 2.38 5.81
N GLY A 55 14.24 2.25 6.12
CA GLY A 55 13.42 1.09 5.69
C GLY A 55 13.32 0.90 4.18
N ALA A 56 13.37 1.98 3.40
CA ALA A 56 13.42 1.92 1.94
C ALA A 56 14.73 1.31 1.43
N ALA A 57 15.86 1.57 2.11
CA ALA A 57 17.15 0.97 1.76
C ALA A 57 17.18 -0.53 2.06
N VAL A 58 16.56 -0.95 3.17
CA VAL A 58 16.38 -2.38 3.50
C VAL A 58 15.54 -3.08 2.43
N LEU A 59 14.41 -2.48 2.04
CA LEU A 59 13.53 -3.06 1.03
C LEU A 59 14.22 -3.14 -0.34
N HIS A 60 14.92 -2.08 -0.75
CA HIS A 60 15.65 -2.07 -2.02
C HIS A 60 16.78 -3.10 -2.03
N ALA A 61 17.56 -3.22 -0.95
CA ALA A 61 18.61 -4.24 -0.82
C ALA A 61 18.01 -5.65 -0.86
N TYR A 62 16.86 -5.88 -0.23
CA TYR A 62 16.18 -7.18 -0.23
C TYR A 62 15.63 -7.56 -1.61
N VAL A 63 15.01 -6.60 -2.33
CA VAL A 63 14.51 -6.82 -3.69
C VAL A 63 15.67 -7.05 -4.66
N GLN A 64 16.78 -6.33 -4.50
CA GLN A 64 18.01 -6.59 -5.26
C GLN A 64 18.56 -7.99 -4.96
N TYR A 65 18.59 -8.41 -3.69
CA TYR A 65 19.10 -9.72 -3.29
C TYR A 65 18.19 -10.88 -3.78
N THR A 66 16.88 -10.67 -3.80
CA THR A 66 15.90 -11.72 -4.15
C THR A 66 15.59 -11.78 -5.65
N PHE A 67 15.49 -10.63 -6.32
CA PHE A 67 15.02 -10.49 -7.71
C PHE A 67 16.04 -9.84 -8.67
N GLY A 68 17.17 -9.33 -8.17
CA GLY A 68 18.18 -8.64 -9.00
C GLY A 68 17.67 -7.32 -9.60
N SER A 69 18.26 -6.91 -10.73
CA SER A 69 17.97 -5.63 -11.39
C SER A 69 16.52 -5.49 -11.88
N LEU A 70 15.88 -6.60 -12.28
CA LEU A 70 14.48 -6.63 -12.69
C LEU A 70 13.52 -6.31 -11.53
N GLY A 71 13.90 -6.67 -10.31
CA GLY A 71 13.10 -6.37 -9.11
C GLY A 71 13.04 -4.88 -8.79
N SER A 72 14.14 -4.13 -9.02
CA SER A 72 14.20 -2.68 -8.79
C SER A 72 13.21 -1.91 -9.66
N GLY A 73 13.13 -2.25 -10.95
CA GLY A 73 12.15 -1.64 -11.87
C GLY A 73 10.71 -1.93 -11.46
N PHE A 74 10.42 -3.18 -11.07
CA PHE A 74 9.09 -3.58 -10.62
C PHE A 74 8.67 -2.85 -9.33
N LEU A 75 9.60 -2.69 -8.39
CA LEU A 75 9.38 -1.96 -7.14
C LEU A 75 9.07 -0.48 -7.40
N ALA A 76 9.78 0.16 -8.33
CA ALA A 76 9.53 1.56 -8.71
C ALA A 76 8.10 1.75 -9.25
N VAL A 77 7.66 0.87 -10.16
CA VAL A 77 6.30 0.89 -10.71
C VAL A 77 5.25 0.69 -9.62
N LEU A 78 5.47 -0.28 -8.72
CA LEU A 78 4.57 -0.53 -7.58
C LEU A 78 4.45 0.68 -6.66
N ILE A 79 5.55 1.36 -6.34
CA ILE A 79 5.53 2.58 -5.52
C ILE A 79 4.78 3.71 -6.22
N SER A 80 4.99 3.90 -7.54
CA SER A 80 4.26 4.92 -8.30
C SER A 80 2.74 4.65 -8.29
N LEU A 81 2.34 3.40 -8.49
CA LEU A 81 0.93 2.99 -8.41
C LEU A 81 0.36 3.20 -6.99
N ALA A 82 1.13 2.86 -5.95
CA ALA A 82 0.75 3.08 -4.55
C ALA A 82 0.54 4.57 -4.23
N CYS A 83 1.42 5.45 -4.73
CA CYS A 83 1.25 6.89 -4.60
C CYS A 83 0.03 7.39 -5.36
N LEU A 84 -0.21 6.88 -6.57
CA LEU A 84 -1.37 7.26 -7.39
C LEU A 84 -2.69 6.88 -6.71
N VAL A 85 -2.82 5.64 -6.20
CA VAL A 85 -4.04 5.21 -5.49
C VAL A 85 -4.24 5.99 -4.19
N THR A 86 -3.16 6.36 -3.50
CA THR A 86 -3.24 7.21 -2.29
C THR A 86 -3.71 8.61 -2.62
N ALA A 87 -3.19 9.22 -3.69
CA ALA A 87 -3.61 10.54 -4.16
C ALA A 87 -5.09 10.54 -4.57
N VAL A 88 -5.53 9.53 -5.34
CA VAL A 88 -6.94 9.35 -5.71
C VAL A 88 -7.81 9.16 -4.46
N GLY A 89 -7.36 8.36 -3.49
CA GLY A 89 -8.04 8.17 -2.21
C GLY A 89 -8.21 9.48 -1.43
N LEU A 90 -7.16 10.32 -1.38
CA LEU A 90 -7.21 11.63 -0.72
C LEU A 90 -8.17 12.59 -1.44
N THR A 91 -8.16 12.62 -2.77
CA THR A 91 -9.09 13.43 -3.57
C THR A 91 -10.53 13.01 -3.33
N CYS A 92 -10.82 11.70 -3.31
CA CYS A 92 -12.15 11.19 -3.02
C CYS A 92 -12.60 11.42 -1.57
N ALA A 93 -11.66 11.53 -0.61
CA ALA A 93 -11.96 11.85 0.78
C ALA A 93 -12.29 13.33 0.97
N CYS A 94 -11.55 14.22 0.29
CA CYS A 94 -11.75 15.67 0.37
C CYS A 94 -12.95 16.18 -0.49
N ALA A 95 -13.29 15.51 -1.59
CA ALA A 95 -14.45 15.81 -2.44
C ALA A 95 -15.72 15.13 -1.90
#